data_AF-A0A443RTM1-F1
#
_entry.id   AF-A0A443RTM1-F1
#
_cell.length_a   1.000
_cell.length_b   1.000
_cell.length_c   1.000
_cell.angle_alpha   90.00
_cell.angle_beta   90.00
_cell.angle_gamma   90.00
#
_symmetry.space_group_name_H-M   'P 1'
#
loop_
_entity.id
_entity.type
_entity.pdbx_description
1 polymer ?
#
loop_
_entity_poly.entity_id
_entity_poly.type
_entity_poly.pdbx_seq_one_letter_code
_entity_poly.pdbx_strand_id
1 'polypeptide(L)' 'MVDYNATCTDEIGDYSCNCNGTWFVGKNCEINIDECESNPCLNVTCINFIGDYKCQGLDGFRGDNCEENINECESN' A
#
# COMPACT_ATOMS: atom_id res chain seq x y z
N MET A 1 -3.75 21.84 -5.27
CA MET A 1 -3.36 20.64 -6.04
C MET A 1 -2.48 19.85 -5.11
N VAL A 2 -2.81 18.58 -4.82
CA VAL A 2 -2.08 17.81 -3.80
C VAL A 2 -0.75 17.41 -4.43
N ASP A 3 0.34 17.93 -3.89
CA ASP A 3 1.68 17.80 -4.45
C ASP A 3 2.53 16.96 -3.50
N TYR A 4 2.63 15.66 -3.80
CA TYR A 4 3.46 14.69 -3.08
C TYR A 4 4.89 14.64 -3.66
N ASN A 5 5.46 15.79 -4.04
CA ASN A 5 6.70 15.92 -4.81
C ASN A 5 6.61 15.37 -6.24
N ALA A 6 5.43 15.44 -6.86
CA ALA A 6 5.26 15.03 -8.24
C ALA A 6 5.86 16.09 -9.17
N THR A 7 6.58 15.67 -10.22
CA THR A 7 7.16 16.62 -11.19
C THR A 7 6.28 16.66 -12.44
N CYS A 8 5.58 17.76 -12.67
CA CYS A 8 4.75 17.94 -13.87
C CYS A 8 5.49 18.74 -14.94
N THR A 9 5.39 18.27 -16.19
CA THR A 9 5.97 18.87 -17.38
C THR A 9 4.86 19.31 -18.32
N ASP A 10 4.94 20.56 -18.78
CA ASP A 10 4.02 21.13 -19.76
C ASP A 10 4.30 20.54 -21.15
N GLU A 11 3.24 20.17 -21.86
CA GLU A 11 3.29 19.63 -23.22
C GLU A 11 2.45 20.50 -24.16
N ILE A 12 2.57 20.32 -25.48
CA ILE A 12 1.80 21.16 -26.42
C ILE A 12 0.31 20.77 -26.34
N GLY A 13 -0.47 21.58 -25.63
CA GLY A 13 -1.92 21.40 -25.48
C GLY A 13 -2.33 20.44 -24.36
N ASP A 14 -1.38 19.93 -23.57
CA ASP A 14 -1.64 19.12 -22.37
C ASP A 14 -0.47 19.23 -21.38
N TYR A 15 -0.47 18.42 -20.32
CA TYR A 15 0.65 18.25 -19.39
C TYR A 15 0.73 16.80 -18.92
N SER A 16 1.93 16.38 -18.51
CA SER A 16 2.16 15.07 -17.92
C SER A 16 2.84 15.22 -16.55
N CYS A 17 2.34 14.49 -15.55
CA CYS A 17 2.96 14.43 -14.22
C CYS A 17 3.71 13.13 -14.03
N ASN A 18 4.96 13.25 -13.56
CA ASN A 18 5.78 12.13 -13.15
C ASN A 18 5.56 11.86 -11.66
N CYS A 19 4.94 10.71 -11.37
CA CYS A 19 4.68 10.23 -10.01
C CYS A 19 5.77 9.26 -9.51
N ASN A 20 6.85 9.02 -10.27
CA ASN A 20 7.90 8.09 -9.87
C ASN A 20 8.55 8.50 -8.55
N GLY A 21 8.71 7.54 -7.64
CA GLY A 21 9.21 7.79 -6.29
C GLY A 21 8.15 8.28 -5.31
N THR A 22 6.89 8.33 -5.73
CA THR A 22 5.73 8.55 -4.87
C THR A 22 4.89 7.27 -4.77
N TRP A 23 3.95 7.24 -3.83
CA TRP A 23 2.99 6.14 -3.64
C TRP A 23 1.63 6.46 -4.26
N PHE A 24 1.66 7.21 -5.36
CA PHE A 24 0.49 7.70 -6.06
C PHE A 24 0.63 7.51 -7.57
N VAL A 25 -0.51 7.39 -8.24
CA VAL A 25 -0.70 7.23 -9.68
C VAL A 25 -1.83 8.13 -10.18
N GLY A 26 -2.09 8.12 -11.47
CA GLY A 26 -3.05 9.01 -12.12
C GLY A 26 -2.38 10.19 -12.82
N LYS A 27 -3.17 10.96 -13.58
CA LYS A 27 -2.64 12.07 -14.40
C LYS A 27 -2.01 13.16 -13.54
N ASN A 28 -2.45 13.30 -12.29
CA ASN A 28 -1.99 14.29 -11.33
C ASN A 28 -1.37 13.66 -10.09
N CYS A 29 -1.03 12.37 -10.13
CA CYS A 29 -0.60 11.62 -8.94
C CYS A 29 -1.61 11.74 -7.78
N GLU A 30 -2.90 11.74 -8.12
CA GLU A 30 -4.01 11.97 -7.19
C GLU A 30 -4.59 10.68 -6.60
N ILE A 31 -4.25 9.54 -7.19
CA ILE A 31 -4.75 8.23 -6.78
C ILE A 31 -3.66 7.56 -5.95
N ASN A 32 -3.92 7.28 -4.67
CA ASN A 32 -3.01 6.47 -3.87
C ASN A 32 -2.95 5.06 -4.46
N ILE A 33 -1.74 4.50 -4.55
CA ILE A 33 -1.54 3.09 -4.90
C ILE A 33 -2.30 2.24 -3.88
N ASP A 34 -2.82 1.10 -4.30
CA ASP A 34 -3.42 0.13 -3.39
C ASP A 34 -2.43 -1.01 -3.13
N GLU A 35 -1.66 -0.86 -2.06
CA GLU A 35 -0.68 -1.85 -1.61
C GLU A 35 -1.35 -3.18 -1.22
N CYS A 36 -2.68 -3.20 -1.00
CA CYS A 36 -3.45 -4.41 -0.76
C CYS A 36 -3.90 -5.15 -2.04
N GLU A 37 -3.77 -4.55 -3.24
CA GLU A 37 -4.24 -5.15 -4.50
C GLU A 37 -3.57 -6.50 -4.79
N SER A 38 -2.31 -6.66 -4.36
CA SER A 38 -1.56 -7.91 -4.49
C SER A 38 -1.97 -8.99 -3.48
N ASN A 39 -2.92 -8.71 -2.58
CA ASN A 39 -3.35 -9.58 -1.49
C ASN A 39 -2.18 -10.10 -0.62
N PRO A 40 -1.38 -9.22 -0.01
CA PRO A 40 -0.22 -9.64 0.77
C PRO A 40 -0.61 -10.37 2.06
N CYS A 41 -1.76 -10.05 2.64
CA CYS A 41 -2.23 -10.62 3.91
C CYS A 41 -2.90 -11.98 3.72
N LEU A 42 -2.54 -12.96 4.56
CA LEU A 42 -3.12 -14.30 4.50
C LEU A 42 -4.33 -14.43 5.43
N ASN A 43 -5.52 -14.68 4.86
CA ASN A 43 -6.78 -14.94 5.60
C ASN A 43 -7.24 -13.83 6.56
N VAL A 44 -6.66 -12.63 6.46
CA VAL A 44 -6.99 -11.49 7.31
C VAL A 44 -7.24 -10.24 6.48
N THR A 45 -7.75 -9.19 7.13
CA THR A 45 -8.06 -7.93 6.45
C THR A 45 -6.77 -7.16 6.17
N CYS A 46 -6.55 -6.78 4.91
CA CYS A 46 -5.49 -5.85 4.53
C CYS A 46 -5.99 -4.41 4.64
N ILE A 47 -5.18 -3.54 5.25
CA ILE A 47 -5.43 -2.11 5.36
C ILE A 47 -4.37 -1.40 4.53
N ASN A 48 -4.83 -0.69 3.49
CA ASN A 48 -3.97 0.09 2.63
C ASN A 48 -3.45 1.36 3.34
N PHE A 49 -2.16 1.65 3.21
CA PHE A 49 -1.51 2.87 3.69
C PHE A 49 -0.67 3.51 2.59
N ILE A 50 -0.35 4.79 2.75
CA ILE A 50 0.49 5.49 1.78
C ILE A 50 1.92 4.94 1.84
N GLY A 51 2.29 4.12 0.85
CA GLY A 51 3.61 3.49 0.74
C GLY A 51 3.80 2.23 1.55
N ASP A 52 2.73 1.69 2.12
CA ASP A 52 2.78 0.57 3.03
C ASP A 52 1.42 -0.13 3.08
N TYR A 53 1.37 -1.30 3.69
CA TYR A 53 0.11 -1.95 4.05
C TYR A 53 0.23 -2.53 5.45
N LYS A 54 -0.90 -2.76 6.11
CA LYS A 54 -0.91 -3.56 7.33
C LYS A 54 -1.97 -4.63 7.27
N CYS A 55 -1.57 -5.82 7.67
CA CYS A 55 -2.49 -6.91 7.91
C CYS A 55 -3.09 -6.75 9.31
N GLN A 56 -4.40 -6.58 9.39
CA GLN A 56 -5.12 -6.61 10.65
C GLN A 56 -5.26 -8.07 11.08
N GLY A 57 -4.23 -8.56 11.77
CA GLY A 57 -4.19 -9.91 12.30
C GLY A 57 -5.36 -10.22 13.23
N LEU A 58 -5.78 -11.48 13.23
CA LEU A 58 -6.63 -12.05 14.27
C LEU A 58 -5.73 -12.59 15.39
N ASP A 59 -6.26 -12.64 16.61
CA ASP A 59 -5.58 -13.33 17.72
C ASP A 59 -5.19 -14.74 17.26
N GLY A 60 -3.91 -15.09 17.43
CA GLY A 60 -3.38 -16.37 16.96
C GLY A 60 -2.60 -16.34 15.65
N PHE A 61 -2.34 -15.17 15.05
CA PHE A 61 -1.47 -15.03 13.87
C PHE A 61 -0.32 -14.03 14.10
N ARG A 62 0.85 -14.29 13.51
CA ARG A 62 2.05 -13.44 13.53
C ARG A 62 2.74 -13.39 12.15
N GLY A 63 3.74 -12.52 12.02
CA GLY A 63 4.40 -12.21 10.75
C GLY A 63 3.79 -10.97 10.09
N ASP A 64 4.55 -10.30 9.22
CA ASP A 64 4.12 -9.05 8.58
C ASP A 64 2.88 -9.26 7.69
N ASN A 65 2.70 -10.48 7.19
CA ASN A 65 1.57 -10.90 6.36
C ASN A 65 0.56 -11.78 7.11
N CYS A 66 0.71 -11.92 8.43
CA CYS A 66 -0.06 -12.86 9.26
C CYS A 66 0.00 -14.30 8.72
N GLU A 67 1.13 -14.69 8.16
CA GLU A 67 1.36 -15.97 7.51
C GLU A 67 1.67 -17.10 8.51
N GLU A 68 2.07 -16.75 9.74
CA GLU A 68 2.40 -17.71 10.79
C GLU A 68 1.23 -17.84 11.78
N ASN A 69 0.75 -19.07 12.01
CA ASN A 69 -0.15 -19.34 13.13
C ASN A 69 0.65 -19.40 14.44
N ILE A 70 0.26 -18.60 15.41
CA ILE A 70 0.70 -18.75 16.80
C ILE A 70 0.05 -20.03 17.30
N ASN A 71 0.87 -21.02 17.66
CA ASN A 71 0.37 -22.21 18.33
C ASN A 71 0.33 -21.93 19.84
N GLU A 72 -0.84 -21.54 20.37
CA GLU A 72 -1.00 -21.24 21.80
C GLU A 72 -0.76 -22.48 22.68
N CYS A 73 -0.82 -23.69 22.08
CA CYS A 73 -0.53 -24.95 22.74
C CYS A 73 0.98 -25.26 22.86
N GLU A 74 1.88 -24.43 22.30
CA GLU A 74 3.34 -24.52 22.54
C GLU A 74 3.82 -23.64 23.70
N SER A 75 2.95 -23.38 24.68
CA SER A 75 3.37 -22.86 25.98
C SER A 75 3.95 -24.02 26.80
N ASN A 76 5.27 -24.25 26.71
CA ASN A 76 5.99 -25.22 27.55
C ASN A 76 6.08 -24.76 29.01
#